data_AF-A0A7R8GV64-F1
#
_entry.id   AF-A0A7R8GV64-F1
#
_cell.length_a   1.000
_cell.length_b   1.000
_cell.length_c   1.000
_cell.angle_alpha   90.00
_cell.angle_beta   90.00
_cell.angle_gamma   90.00
#
_symmetry.space_group_name_H-M   'P 1'
#
loop_
_entity.id
_entity.type
_entity.pdbx_description
1 polymer ?
#
loop_
_entity_poly.entity_id
_entity_poly.type
_entity_poly.pdbx_seq_one_letter_code
_entity_poly.pdbx_strand_id
1 'polypeptide(L)'
;MLQQVFNLFHTECSSAAWHTTLLDKLLAGLHQQLGHLETCLVRVVRKEESARVIESPPLVLKRYFQGIRFYLKEKKYSDCAWEVVRVEIMRSISLSKNLQEKFRNKDGDLRSS
;
A
#
# COMPACT_ATOMS: atom_id res chain seq x y z
N MET A 1 4.03 -1.06 0.66
CA MET A 1 2.83 -0.56 1.36
C MET A 1 1.56 -0.92 0.60
N LEU A 2 1.35 -0.36 -0.60
CA LEU A 2 0.16 -0.59 -1.43
C LEU A 2 -0.14 -2.08 -1.69
N GLN A 3 0.88 -2.92 -1.93
CA GLN A 3 0.68 -4.37 -2.10
C GLN A 3 0.06 -5.04 -0.88
N GLN A 4 0.43 -4.61 0.33
CA GLN A 4 -0.11 -5.19 1.57
C GLN A 4 -1.56 -4.76 1.79
N VAL A 5 -1.90 -3.52 1.42
CA VAL A 5 -3.28 -3.02 1.39
C VAL A 5 -4.11 -3.81 0.39
N PHE A 6 -3.63 -3.97 -0.84
CA PHE A 6 -4.30 -4.77 -1.87
C PHE A 6 -4.60 -6.18 -1.36
N ASN A 7 -3.59 -6.88 -0.81
CA ASN A 7 -3.74 -8.23 -0.28
C ASN A 7 -4.67 -8.32 0.95
N LEU A 8 -4.90 -7.22 1.66
CA LEU A 8 -5.82 -7.17 2.81
C LEU A 8 -7.27 -7.08 2.34
N PHE A 9 -7.54 -6.20 1.37
CA PHE A 9 -8.87 -5.95 0.82
C PHE A 9 -9.29 -6.98 -0.24
N HIS A 10 -8.34 -7.69 -0.85
CA HIS A 10 -8.59 -8.79 -1.78
C HIS A 10 -8.79 -10.12 -1.03
N THR A 11 -9.76 -10.15 -0.13
CA THR A 11 -10.14 -11.33 0.66
C THR A 11 -11.66 -11.48 0.73
N GLU A 12 -12.16 -12.71 0.89
CA GLU A 12 -13.60 -12.97 1.03
C GLU A 12 -14.21 -12.23 2.22
N CYS A 13 -13.51 -12.17 3.36
CA CYS A 13 -13.96 -11.44 4.54
C CYS A 13 -14.09 -9.92 4.29
N SER A 14 -13.22 -9.35 3.45
CA SER A 14 -13.34 -7.94 3.04
C SER A 14 -14.50 -7.75 2.07
N SER A 15 -14.67 -8.67 1.11
CA SER A 15 -15.81 -8.64 0.18
C SER A 15 -17.16 -8.69 0.88
N ALA A 16 -17.26 -9.49 1.95
CA ALA A 16 -18.46 -9.58 2.78
C ALA A 16 -18.72 -8.31 3.61
N ALA A 17 -17.67 -7.54 3.96
CA ALA A 17 -17.77 -6.40 4.85
C ALA A 17 -18.03 -5.06 4.14
N TRP A 18 -17.71 -4.96 2.84
CA TRP A 18 -17.74 -3.68 2.11
C TRP A 18 -18.68 -3.72 0.90
N HIS A 19 -19.19 -2.56 0.52
CA HIS A 19 -19.95 -2.41 -0.71
C HIS A 19 -19.08 -2.79 -1.92
N THR A 20 -19.50 -3.82 -2.65
CA THR A 20 -18.73 -4.47 -3.74
C THR A 20 -18.20 -3.46 -4.76
N THR A 21 -19.06 -2.58 -5.30
CA THR A 21 -18.62 -1.59 -6.29
C THR A 21 -17.56 -0.60 -5.78
N LEU A 22 -17.58 -0.26 -4.47
CA LEU A 22 -16.58 0.64 -3.90
C LEU A 22 -15.27 -0.11 -3.66
N LEU A 23 -15.36 -1.36 -3.20
CA LEU A 23 -14.22 -2.25 -3.04
C LEU A 23 -13.51 -2.52 -4.38
N ASP A 24 -14.28 -2.79 -5.43
CA ASP A 24 -13.74 -3.02 -6.79
C ASP A 24 -12.99 -1.79 -7.31
N LYS A 25 -13.58 -0.59 -7.14
CA LYS A 25 -12.91 0.67 -7.51
C LYS A 25 -11.60 0.87 -6.73
N LEU A 26 -11.60 0.56 -5.43
CA LEU A 26 -10.39 0.62 -4.61
C LEU A 26 -9.32 -0.36 -5.11
N LEU A 27 -9.69 -1.62 -5.33
CA LEU A 27 -8.77 -2.67 -5.80
C LEU A 27 -8.21 -2.36 -7.20
N ALA A 28 -9.06 -1.88 -8.11
CA ALA A 28 -8.63 -1.44 -9.45
C ALA A 28 -7.63 -0.27 -9.37
N GLY A 29 -7.93 0.74 -8.55
CA GLY A 29 -7.02 1.87 -8.34
C GLY A 29 -5.67 1.45 -7.74
N LEU A 30 -5.69 0.56 -6.74
CA LEU A 30 -4.48 0.00 -6.13
C LEU A 30 -3.67 -0.83 -7.14
N HIS A 31 -4.33 -1.65 -7.94
CA HIS A 31 -3.68 -2.46 -8.98
C HIS A 31 -2.99 -1.56 -10.02
N GLN A 32 -3.69 -0.52 -10.49
CA GLN A 32 -3.12 0.45 -11.42
C GLN A 32 -1.89 1.16 -10.82
N GLN A 33 -1.97 1.61 -9.57
CA GLN A 33 -0.81 2.22 -8.90
C GLN A 33 0.36 1.24 -8.77
N LEU A 34 0.11 -0.01 -8.39
CA LEU A 34 1.15 -1.04 -8.31
C LEU A 34 1.84 -1.26 -9.65
N GLY A 35 1.08 -1.36 -10.75
CA GLY A 35 1.65 -1.50 -12.10
C GLY A 35 2.52 -0.31 -12.53
N HIS A 36 2.13 0.92 -12.14
CA HIS A 36 2.98 2.09 -12.36
C HIS A 36 4.29 2.01 -11.56
N LEU A 37 4.22 1.63 -10.28
CA LEU A 37 5.43 1.48 -9.45
C LEU A 37 6.37 0.41 -10.02
N GLU A 38 5.84 -0.73 -10.46
CA GLU A 38 6.63 -1.79 -11.08
C GLU A 38 7.32 -1.31 -12.37
N THR A 39 6.60 -0.57 -13.22
CA THR A 39 7.20 0.00 -14.44
C THR A 39 8.32 1.00 -14.11
N CYS A 40 8.13 1.86 -13.11
CA CYS A 40 9.17 2.77 -12.63
C CYS A 40 10.39 2.00 -12.10
N LEU A 41 10.15 0.95 -11.32
CA LEU A 41 11.19 0.11 -10.74
C LEU A 41 12.05 -0.57 -11.81
N VAL A 42 11.42 -1.14 -12.84
CA VAL A 42 12.13 -1.74 -13.99
C VAL A 42 13.00 -0.70 -14.70
N ARG A 43 12.53 0.53 -14.86
CA ARG A 43 13.33 1.62 -15.47
C ARG A 43 14.54 2.01 -14.62
N VAL A 44 14.38 2.06 -13.30
CA VAL A 44 15.48 2.36 -12.36
C VAL A 44 16.53 1.25 -12.39
N VAL A 45 16.12 -0.01 -12.26
CA VAL A 45 17.03 -1.16 -12.30
C VAL A 45 17.80 -1.26 -13.63
N ARG A 46 17.15 -0.98 -14.76
CA ARG A 46 17.82 -0.96 -16.08
C ARG A 46 18.82 0.19 -16.25
N LYS A 47 18.64 1.29 -15.50
CA LYS A 47 19.52 2.46 -15.55
C LYS A 47 20.70 2.33 -14.57
N GLU A 48 20.52 1.57 -13.50
CA GLU A 48 21.47 1.33 -12.43
C GLU A 48 21.89 -0.16 -12.42
N GLU A 49 22.61 -0.62 -13.46
CA GLU A 49 23.08 -2.02 -13.59
C GLU A 49 24.04 -2.48 -12.47
N SER A 50 24.28 -1.68 -11.41
CA SER A 50 25.24 -2.01 -10.35
C SER A 50 24.79 -1.82 -8.89
N ALA A 51 23.56 -1.43 -8.56
CA ALA A 51 23.23 -1.21 -7.13
C ALA A 51 21.81 -1.61 -6.71
N ARG A 52 21.79 -2.62 -5.83
CA ARG A 52 20.69 -3.10 -4.97
C ARG A 52 19.64 -4.01 -5.61
N VAL A 53 19.73 -5.27 -5.16
CA VAL A 53 18.56 -6.12 -4.91
C VAL A 53 17.45 -5.25 -4.33
N ILE A 54 16.33 -5.17 -5.04
CA ILE A 54 15.12 -4.54 -4.53
C ILE A 54 14.71 -5.37 -3.32
N GLU A 55 15.03 -4.87 -2.14
CA GLU A 55 14.75 -5.59 -0.91
C GLU A 55 13.25 -5.87 -0.82
N SER A 56 12.93 -7.10 -0.40
CA SER A 56 11.56 -7.47 -0.07
C SER A 56 10.95 -6.40 0.86
N PRO A 57 9.61 -6.20 0.85
CA PRO A 57 8.97 -5.20 1.71
C PRO A 57 9.56 -5.29 3.12
N PRO A 58 10.01 -4.17 3.73
CA PRO A 58 10.74 -4.20 4.98
C PRO A 58 10.04 -5.12 5.98
N LEU A 59 10.78 -6.02 6.65
CA LEU A 59 10.18 -7.03 7.54
C LEU A 59 9.19 -6.41 8.55
N VAL A 60 9.45 -5.18 8.97
CA VAL A 60 8.57 -4.35 9.81
C VAL A 60 7.18 -4.16 9.20
N LEU A 61 7.11 -3.83 7.90
CA LEU A 61 5.85 -3.64 7.19
C LEU A 61 5.03 -4.94 7.12
N LYS A 62 5.70 -6.08 6.89
CA LYS A 62 5.02 -7.38 6.91
C LYS A 62 4.43 -7.69 8.29
N ARG A 63 5.19 -7.46 9.37
CA ARG A 63 4.69 -7.65 10.75
C ARG A 63 3.51 -6.74 11.08
N TYR A 64 3.55 -5.49 10.64
CA TYR A 64 2.46 -4.55 10.84
C TYR A 64 1.13 -5.06 10.24
N PHE A 65 1.15 -5.52 8.98
CA PHE A 65 -0.06 -6.08 8.35
C PHE A 65 -0.46 -7.45 8.90
N GLN A 66 0.50 -8.25 9.40
CA GLN A 66 0.19 -9.46 10.15
C GLN A 66 -0.59 -9.12 11.43
N GLY A 67 -0.21 -8.05 12.14
CA GLY A 67 -0.94 -7.55 13.30
C GLY A 67 -2.37 -7.14 12.98
N ILE A 68 -2.58 -6.41 11.87
CA ILE A 68 -3.93 -6.06 11.39
C ILE A 68 -4.77 -7.31 11.10
N ARG A 69 -4.19 -8.30 10.41
CA ARG A 69 -4.88 -9.56 10.12
C ARG A 69 -5.22 -10.34 11.39
N PHE A 70 -4.33 -10.33 12.38
CA PHE A 70 -4.57 -10.96 13.68
C PHE A 70 -5.70 -10.26 14.44
N TYR A 71 -5.67 -8.93 14.51
CA TYR A 71 -6.74 -8.12 15.11
C TYR A 71 -8.12 -8.44 14.49
N LEU A 72 -8.22 -8.49 13.16
CA LEU A 72 -9.47 -8.84 12.48
C LEU A 72 -9.96 -10.24 12.86
N LYS A 73 -9.05 -11.21 12.95
CA LYS A 73 -9.39 -12.58 13.40
C LYS A 73 -9.90 -12.59 14.84
N GLU A 74 -9.22 -11.91 15.77
CA GLU A 74 -9.64 -11.83 17.18
C GLU A 74 -11.01 -11.16 17.33
N LYS A 75 -11.28 -10.14 16.52
CA LYS A 75 -12.56 -9.43 16.50
C LYS A 75 -13.62 -10.08 15.59
N LYS A 76 -13.36 -11.31 15.13
CA LYS A 76 -14.25 -12.13 14.30
C LYS A 76 -14.76 -11.39 13.05
N TYR A 77 -13.93 -10.52 12.47
CA TYR A 77 -14.27 -9.72 11.29
C TYR A 77 -15.56 -8.89 11.45
N SER A 78 -15.87 -8.46 12.67
CA SER A 78 -17.03 -7.58 12.92
C SER A 78 -16.92 -6.25 12.19
N ASP A 79 -18.07 -5.64 11.88
CA ASP A 79 -18.14 -4.35 11.17
C ASP A 79 -17.32 -3.25 11.87
N CYS A 80 -17.40 -3.19 13.21
CA CYS A 80 -16.61 -2.26 14.01
C CYS A 80 -15.09 -2.48 13.84
N ALA A 81 -14.64 -3.73 13.73
CA ALA A 81 -13.23 -4.03 13.53
C ALA A 81 -12.77 -3.64 12.12
N TRP A 82 -13.60 -3.85 11.12
CA TRP A 82 -13.33 -3.38 9.75
C TRP A 82 -13.26 -1.87 9.66
N GLU A 83 -14.09 -1.15 10.42
CA GLU A 83 -14.05 0.30 10.48
C GLU A 83 -12.75 0.84 11.10
N VAL A 84 -12.25 0.20 12.16
CA VAL A 84 -10.93 0.50 12.73
C VAL A 84 -9.82 0.29 11.69
N VAL A 85 -9.87 -0.84 10.98
CA VAL A 85 -8.90 -1.15 9.92
C VAL A 85 -8.99 -0.13 8.77
N ARG A 86 -10.19 0.29 8.37
CA ARG A 86 -10.39 1.31 7.33
C ARG A 86 -9.68 2.62 7.70
N VAL A 87 -9.88 3.11 8.92
CA VAL A 87 -9.25 4.34 9.41
C VAL A 87 -7.73 4.20 9.43
N GLU A 88 -7.21 3.08 9.93
CA GLU A 88 -5.77 2.84 10.00
C GLU A 88 -5.11 2.77 8.60
N ILE A 89 -5.77 2.12 7.64
CA ILE A 89 -5.29 2.06 6.26
C ILE A 89 -5.34 3.45 5.61
N MET A 90 -6.41 4.23 5.81
CA MET A 90 -6.50 5.61 5.31
C MET A 90 -5.38 6.49 5.84
N ARG A 91 -5.08 6.41 7.15
CA ARG A 91 -3.96 7.10 7.77
C ARG A 91 -2.65 6.72 7.09
N SER A 92 -2.43 5.42 6.88
CA SER A 92 -1.18 4.92 6.34
C SER A 92 -0.96 5.27 4.85
N ILE A 93 -2.04 5.29 4.05
CA ILE A 93 -2.00 5.81 2.66
C ILE A 93 -1.70 7.30 2.65
N SER A 94 -2.32 8.07 3.55
CA SER A 94 -2.10 9.51 3.67
C SER A 94 -0.63 9.83 4.00
N LEU A 95 -0.03 9.09 4.93
CA LEU A 95 1.40 9.23 5.25
C LEU A 95 2.29 8.89 4.04
N SER A 96 1.94 7.85 3.28
CA SER A 96 2.68 7.47 2.07
C SER A 96 2.61 8.57 1.00
N LYS A 97 1.44 9.18 0.81
CA LYS A 97 1.24 10.30 -0.12
C LYS A 97 2.07 11.52 0.30
N ASN A 98 2.04 11.90 1.58
CA ASN A 98 2.85 13.01 2.09
C ASN A 98 4.35 12.76 1.87
N LEU A 99 4.82 11.53 2.07
CA LEU A 99 6.21 11.17 1.81
C LEU A 99 6.55 11.32 0.32
N GLN A 100 5.67 10.86 -0.57
CA GLN A 100 5.85 11.02 -2.02
C GLN A 100 5.90 12.50 -2.44
N GLU A 101 5.04 13.35 -1.87
CA GLU A 101 5.06 14.80 -2.14
C GLU A 101 6.36 15.46 -1.67
N LYS A 102 6.88 15.05 -0.50
CA LYS A 102 8.19 15.52 -0.01
C LYS A 102 9.33 15.15 -0.95
N PHE A 103 9.33 13.95 -1.54
CA PHE A 103 10.33 13.56 -2.54
C PHE A 103 10.24 14.43 -3.80
N ARG A 104 9.02 14.67 -4.30
CA ARG A 104 8.81 15.52 -5.47
C ARG A 104 9.32 16.95 -5.29
N ASN A 105 9.17 17.52 -4.09
CA ASN A 105 9.67 18.87 -3.81
C ASN A 105 11.21 18.93 -3.78
N LYS A 106 11.88 17.86 -3.32
CA LYS A 106 13.35 17.79 -3.28
C LYS A 106 13.98 17.60 -4.66
N ASP A 107 13.32 16.86 -5.55
CA ASP A 107 13.80 16.68 -6.94
C ASP A 107 13.70 17.99 -7.76
N GLY A 108 12.80 18.90 -7.38
CA GLY A 108 12.66 20.23 -8.00
C GLY A 108 13.84 21.17 -7.74
N ASP A 109 14.41 21.12 -6.52
CA ASP A 109 15.57 21.94 -6.14
C ASP A 109 16.87 21.46 -6.81
N LEU A 110 17.07 20.14 -6.93
CA LEU A 110 18.26 19.56 -7.56
C LEU A 110 18.32 19.77 -9.09
N ARG A 111 17.18 20.05 -9.73
CA ARG A 111 17.11 20.30 -11.19
C ARG A 111 17.27 21.77 -11.55
N SER A 112 17.40 22.64 -10.54
CA SER A 112 17.47 24.10 -10.67
C SER A 112 18.83 24.67 -10.28
N SER A 113 19.86 23.83 -10.14
CA SER A 113 21.28 24.18 -9.93
C SER A 113 22.14 23.56 -11.04
#